data_AF-A0A7X7KUX7-F1
#
_entry.id   AF-A0A7X7KUX7-F1
#
_cell.length_a   1.000
_cell.length_b   1.000
_cell.length_c   1.000
_cell.angle_alpha   90.00
_cell.angle_beta   90.00
_cell.angle_gamma   90.00
#
_symmetry.space_group_name_H-M   'P 1'
#
loop_
_entity.id
_entity.type
_entity.pdbx_description
1 polymer ?
#
loop_
_entity_poly.entity_id
_entity_poly.type
_entity_poly.pdbx_seq_one_letter_code
_entity_poly.pdbx_strand_id
1 'polypeptide(L)'
;MRREVVSILLGGVLLLSSACGASEGLEIQVSSLSALVEVANKENEALEDEVSLKSETETSLKLVVASQEKEYAQLKKDISLAEAEYKTLESQYKTINSEYKKYKEKMSIFEGLSEAEAEARKIEAERVAAQKKADEERAREEAAAAAEAEQKKGYDTGITFSQLARTPDDYLGKKVKFSGRVIQVVEGDGEVTLRIAVKDDYDQVILVSYSSSIVSQRVLDDDQLTIYGISAGTYTYQSTMGGNITVPAVLVDKIDFN
;
A
#
# COMPACT_ATOMS: atom_id res chain seq x y z
N MET A 1 -84.96 33.44 -23.29
CA MET A 1 -85.58 34.56 -24.03
C MET A 1 -86.03 34.24 -25.46
N ARG A 2 -85.82 33.04 -26.03
CA ARG A 2 -86.31 32.69 -27.40
C ARG A 2 -87.48 31.71 -27.47
N ARG A 3 -87.97 31.18 -26.35
CA ARG A 3 -89.15 30.28 -26.31
C ARG A 3 -90.49 31.01 -26.19
N GLU A 4 -90.49 32.30 -25.86
CA GLU A 4 -91.74 33.07 -25.74
C GLU A 4 -92.27 33.59 -27.09
N VAL A 5 -91.44 33.69 -28.12
CA VAL A 5 -91.86 34.23 -29.43
C VAL A 5 -92.62 33.19 -30.27
N VAL A 6 -92.31 31.89 -30.09
CA VAL A 6 -92.96 30.80 -30.85
C VAL A 6 -94.41 30.55 -30.38
N SER A 7 -94.72 30.88 -29.13
CA SER A 7 -96.08 30.72 -28.58
C SER A 7 -97.07 31.79 -29.09
N ILE A 8 -96.56 32.92 -29.59
CA ILE A 8 -97.40 34.04 -30.09
C ILE A 8 -97.86 33.80 -31.55
N LEU A 9 -97.14 33.00 -32.34
CA LEU A 9 -97.47 32.79 -33.75
C LEU A 9 -98.43 31.62 -34.03
N LEU A 10 -98.59 30.65 -33.12
CA LEU A 10 -99.64 29.63 -33.23
C LEU A 10 -101.02 30.11 -32.73
N GLY A 11 -101.08 31.20 -31.96
CA GLY A 11 -102.31 31.76 -31.39
C GLY A 11 -103.14 32.66 -32.34
N GLY A 12 -102.66 32.92 -33.56
CA GLY A 12 -103.22 33.95 -34.44
C GLY A 12 -104.07 33.48 -35.64
N VAL A 13 -104.32 32.17 -35.81
CA VAL A 13 -104.97 31.64 -37.04
C VAL A 13 -106.33 30.95 -36.76
N LEU A 14 -106.95 31.18 -35.61
CA LEU A 14 -108.24 30.56 -35.31
C LEU A 14 -109.32 31.54 -34.84
N LEU A 15 -109.71 32.51 -35.68
CA LEU A 15 -111.00 33.20 -35.54
C LEU A 15 -111.57 33.69 -36.89
N LEU A 16 -112.77 33.17 -37.20
CA LEU A 16 -113.86 33.73 -38.03
C LEU A 16 -113.87 33.54 -39.56
N SER A 17 -114.44 32.39 -39.96
CA SER A 17 -115.65 32.24 -40.81
C SER A 17 -116.08 33.39 -41.75
N SER A 18 -116.21 33.11 -43.05
CA SER A 18 -117.49 32.74 -43.70
C SER A 18 -117.45 32.98 -45.23
N ALA A 19 -117.72 31.90 -45.97
CA ALA A 19 -118.26 31.75 -47.32
C ALA A 19 -118.09 32.87 -48.39
N CYS A 20 -117.56 32.41 -49.54
CA CYS A 20 -117.64 32.98 -50.90
C CYS A 20 -116.54 34.00 -51.31
N GLY A 21 -115.32 33.48 -51.44
CA GLY A 21 -114.13 34.10 -52.04
C GLY A 21 -112.92 33.15 -51.98
N ALA A 22 -113.19 31.84 -52.10
CA ALA A 22 -112.45 30.79 -51.40
C ALA A 22 -111.25 30.17 -52.16
N SER A 23 -110.97 30.56 -53.41
CA SER A 23 -109.84 29.99 -54.17
C SER A 23 -108.58 30.87 -54.13
N GLU A 24 -108.67 32.15 -54.47
CA GLU A 24 -107.49 33.04 -54.57
C GLU A 24 -106.92 33.47 -53.22
N GLY A 25 -107.77 33.71 -52.21
CA GLY A 25 -107.31 34.03 -50.85
C GLY A 25 -106.65 32.84 -50.13
N LEU A 26 -107.07 31.62 -50.46
CA LEU A 26 -106.51 30.38 -49.91
C LEU A 26 -105.16 30.06 -50.57
N GLU A 27 -105.02 30.27 -51.89
CA GLU A 27 -103.74 30.09 -52.61
C GLU A 27 -102.67 31.09 -52.16
N ILE A 28 -103.02 32.36 -51.94
CA ILE A 28 -102.10 33.38 -51.42
C ILE A 28 -101.64 33.01 -49.99
N GLN A 29 -102.56 32.52 -49.14
CA GLN A 29 -102.21 32.04 -47.81
C GLN A 29 -101.29 30.81 -47.86
N VAL A 30 -101.56 29.83 -48.71
CA VAL A 30 -100.73 28.63 -48.89
C VAL A 30 -99.32 28.99 -49.41
N SER A 31 -99.22 29.90 -50.38
CA SER A 31 -97.93 30.40 -50.89
C SER A 31 -97.10 31.08 -49.79
N SER A 32 -97.72 31.98 -49.02
CA SER A 32 -97.04 32.64 -47.89
C SER A 32 -96.59 31.66 -46.81
N LEU A 33 -97.39 30.62 -46.54
CA LEU A 33 -97.07 29.58 -45.57
C LEU A 33 -95.91 28.70 -46.05
N SER A 34 -95.87 28.35 -47.34
CA SER A 34 -94.77 27.57 -47.94
C SER A 34 -93.44 28.32 -47.90
N ALA A 35 -93.45 29.63 -48.15
CA ALA A 35 -92.25 30.47 -48.04
C ALA A 35 -91.73 30.55 -46.60
N LEU A 36 -92.63 30.66 -45.61
CA LEU A 36 -92.26 30.63 -44.19
C LEU A 36 -91.66 29.29 -43.77
N VAL A 37 -92.20 28.17 -44.28
CA VAL A 37 -91.63 26.83 -44.03
C VAL A 37 -90.23 26.69 -44.63
N GLU A 38 -90.00 27.21 -45.84
CA GLU A 38 -88.67 27.18 -46.47
C GLU A 38 -87.65 28.00 -45.68
N VAL A 39 -88.04 29.18 -45.19
CA VAL A 39 -87.20 30.02 -44.32
C VAL A 39 -86.89 29.28 -43.01
N ALA A 40 -87.91 28.69 -42.37
CA ALA A 40 -87.71 27.94 -41.12
C ALA A 40 -86.80 26.72 -41.30
N ASN A 41 -86.88 26.02 -42.45
CA ASN A 41 -86.00 24.91 -42.75
C ASN A 41 -84.55 25.37 -42.94
N LYS A 42 -84.31 26.46 -43.68
CA LYS A 42 -82.95 27.04 -43.84
C LYS A 42 -82.37 27.51 -42.51
N GLU A 43 -83.20 28.11 -41.65
CA GLU A 43 -82.76 28.50 -40.30
C GLU A 43 -82.42 27.28 -39.44
N ASN A 44 -83.18 26.18 -39.53
CA ASN A 44 -82.87 24.94 -38.82
C ASN A 44 -81.59 24.28 -39.34
N GLU A 45 -81.37 24.21 -40.65
CA GLU A 45 -80.12 23.69 -41.24
C GLU A 45 -78.91 24.51 -40.77
N ALA A 46 -79.00 25.84 -40.78
CA ALA A 46 -77.93 26.72 -40.29
C ALA A 46 -77.66 26.54 -38.77
N LEU A 47 -78.71 26.27 -37.99
CA LEU A 47 -78.57 25.95 -36.56
C LEU A 47 -77.93 24.59 -36.33
N GLU A 48 -78.25 23.58 -37.14
CA GLU A 48 -77.63 22.25 -37.08
C GLU A 48 -76.14 22.32 -37.40
N ASP A 49 -75.73 23.10 -38.41
CA ASP A 49 -74.32 23.35 -38.75
C ASP A 49 -73.58 24.07 -37.60
N GLU A 50 -74.19 25.08 -36.98
CA GLU A 50 -73.59 25.81 -35.86
C GLU A 50 -73.40 24.90 -34.63
N VAL A 51 -74.37 24.01 -34.36
CA VAL A 51 -74.29 23.02 -33.28
C VAL A 51 -73.18 22.00 -33.56
N SER A 52 -73.08 21.53 -34.80
CA SER A 52 -72.02 20.61 -35.23
C SER A 52 -70.63 21.22 -35.02
N LEU A 53 -70.41 22.44 -35.53
CA LEU A 53 -69.14 23.17 -35.39
C LEU A 53 -68.78 23.40 -33.91
N LYS A 54 -69.75 23.79 -33.07
CA LYS A 54 -69.53 23.94 -31.63
C LYS A 54 -69.10 22.63 -30.99
N SER A 55 -69.74 21.52 -31.32
CA SER A 55 -69.40 20.21 -30.78
C SER A 55 -67.97 19.77 -31.13
N GLU A 56 -67.51 20.08 -32.35
CA GLU A 56 -66.14 19.82 -32.79
C GLU A 56 -65.14 20.70 -32.02
N THR A 57 -65.42 22.00 -31.88
CA THR A 57 -64.55 22.92 -31.12
C THR A 57 -64.45 22.55 -29.64
N GLU A 58 -65.54 22.11 -29.01
CA GLU A 58 -65.51 21.62 -27.62
C GLU A 58 -64.66 20.36 -27.49
N THR A 59 -64.71 19.48 -28.48
CA THR A 59 -63.89 18.27 -28.53
C THR A 59 -62.41 18.60 -28.67
N SER A 60 -62.05 19.49 -29.61
CA SER A 60 -60.68 19.98 -29.75
C SER A 60 -60.18 20.70 -28.49
N LEU A 61 -61.02 21.51 -27.84
CA LEU A 61 -60.67 22.21 -26.61
C LEU A 61 -60.40 21.24 -25.46
N LYS A 62 -61.23 20.20 -25.29
CA LYS A 62 -60.99 19.14 -24.30
C LYS A 62 -59.65 18.43 -24.53
N LEU A 63 -59.30 18.15 -25.78
CA LEU A 63 -58.01 17.54 -26.13
C LEU A 63 -56.83 18.46 -25.77
N VAL A 64 -56.94 19.76 -26.05
CA VAL A 64 -55.91 20.75 -25.68
C VAL A 64 -55.75 20.82 -24.16
N VAL A 65 -56.86 20.93 -23.41
CA VAL A 65 -56.83 20.97 -21.93
C VAL A 65 -56.18 19.70 -21.37
N ALA A 66 -56.59 18.52 -21.87
CA ALA A 66 -56.01 17.25 -21.42
C ALA A 66 -54.50 17.15 -21.74
N SER A 67 -54.04 17.75 -22.84
CA SER A 67 -52.61 17.80 -23.18
C SER A 67 -51.83 18.73 -22.25
N GLN A 68 -52.39 19.90 -21.93
CA GLN A 68 -51.79 20.88 -21.01
C GLN A 68 -51.73 20.36 -19.57
N GLU A 69 -52.76 19.63 -19.12
CA GLU A 69 -52.76 18.99 -17.80
C GLU A 69 -51.63 17.96 -17.67
N LYS A 70 -51.37 17.19 -18.74
CA LYS A 70 -50.24 16.23 -18.78
C LYS A 70 -48.89 16.95 -18.74
N GLU A 71 -48.74 18.02 -19.52
CA GLU A 71 -47.50 18.81 -19.54
C GLU A 71 -47.24 19.47 -18.18
N TYR A 72 -48.26 20.04 -17.55
CA TYR A 72 -48.17 20.62 -16.20
C TYR A 72 -47.81 19.58 -15.14
N ALA A 73 -48.41 18.39 -15.21
CA ALA A 73 -48.08 17.29 -14.30
C ALA A 73 -46.61 16.84 -14.46
N GLN A 74 -46.12 16.77 -15.70
CA GLN A 74 -44.74 16.42 -16.00
C GLN A 74 -43.77 17.50 -15.50
N LEU A 75 -44.04 18.78 -15.80
CA LEU A 75 -43.23 19.90 -15.35
C LEU A 75 -43.13 19.97 -13.82
N LYS A 76 -44.24 19.71 -13.11
CA LYS A 76 -44.25 19.65 -11.65
C LYS A 76 -43.35 18.53 -11.11
N LYS A 77 -43.34 17.37 -11.77
CA LYS A 77 -42.45 16.26 -11.42
C LYS A 77 -40.99 16.63 -11.63
N ASP A 78 -40.68 17.26 -12.75
CA ASP A 78 -39.30 17.65 -13.11
C ASP A 78 -38.76 18.73 -12.17
N ILE A 79 -39.59 19.70 -11.78
CA ILE A 79 -39.25 20.70 -10.75
C ILE A 79 -38.93 20.01 -9.43
N SER A 80 -39.78 19.07 -8.98
CA SER A 80 -39.55 18.35 -7.73
C SER A 80 -38.26 17.51 -7.76
N LEU A 81 -37.90 16.94 -8.91
CA LEU A 81 -36.64 16.22 -9.08
C LEU A 81 -35.44 17.17 -9.04
N ALA A 82 -35.52 18.29 -9.76
CA ALA A 82 -34.45 19.29 -9.78
C ALA A 82 -34.18 19.90 -8.39
N GLU A 83 -35.23 20.15 -7.60
CA GLU A 83 -35.09 20.60 -6.21
C GLU A 83 -34.37 19.57 -5.32
N ALA A 84 -34.68 18.28 -5.51
CA ALA A 84 -34.01 17.19 -4.78
C ALA A 84 -32.53 17.02 -5.18
N GLU A 85 -32.23 17.14 -6.47
CA GLU A 85 -30.86 17.11 -7.00
C GLU A 85 -30.04 18.30 -6.49
N TYR A 86 -30.61 19.51 -6.54
CA TYR A 86 -29.95 20.72 -6.03
C TYR A 86 -29.59 20.59 -4.55
N LYS A 87 -30.53 20.09 -3.73
CA LYS A 87 -30.29 19.86 -2.30
C LYS A 87 -29.18 18.83 -2.06
N THR A 88 -29.12 17.79 -2.89
CA THR A 88 -28.08 16.76 -2.82
C THR A 88 -26.71 17.34 -3.17
N LEU A 89 -26.64 18.12 -4.26
CA LEU A 89 -25.42 18.77 -4.72
C LEU A 89 -24.90 19.79 -3.69
N GLU A 90 -25.80 20.56 -3.07
CA GLU A 90 -25.44 21.50 -2.00
C GLU A 90 -24.80 20.78 -0.80
N SER A 91 -25.33 19.60 -0.42
CA SER A 91 -24.78 18.77 0.65
C SER A 91 -23.39 18.23 0.30
N GLN A 92 -23.22 17.74 -0.94
CA GLN A 92 -21.92 17.25 -1.42
C GLN A 92 -20.88 18.37 -1.45
N TYR A 93 -21.25 19.55 -1.95
CA TYR A 93 -20.37 20.72 -1.98
C TYR A 93 -19.90 21.14 -0.58
N LYS A 94 -20.82 21.20 0.40
CA LYS A 94 -20.48 21.49 1.80
C LYS A 94 -19.51 20.47 2.37
N THR A 95 -19.70 19.19 2.07
CA THR A 95 -18.83 18.09 2.51
C THR A 95 -17.44 18.22 1.91
N ILE A 96 -17.33 18.33 0.59
CA ILE A 96 -16.06 18.48 -0.14
C ILE A 96 -15.29 19.71 0.36
N ASN A 97 -15.98 20.85 0.53
CA ASN A 97 -15.33 22.06 1.01
C ASN A 97 -14.78 21.90 2.45
N SER A 98 -15.49 21.17 3.31
CA SER A 98 -15.02 20.84 4.66
C SER A 98 -13.78 19.93 4.62
N GLU A 99 -13.79 18.90 3.78
CA GLU A 99 -12.64 18.00 3.60
C GLU A 99 -11.43 18.71 3.02
N TYR A 100 -11.63 19.56 2.01
CA TYR A 100 -10.57 20.37 1.42
C TYR A 100 -9.93 21.31 2.44
N LYS A 101 -10.73 21.96 3.29
CA LYS A 101 -10.22 22.82 4.37
C LYS A 101 -9.37 22.01 5.37
N LYS A 102 -9.84 20.84 5.80
CA LYS A 102 -9.09 19.95 6.70
C LYS A 102 -7.80 19.45 6.05
N TYR A 103 -7.84 19.10 4.77
CA TYR A 103 -6.66 18.68 4.02
C TYR A 103 -5.63 19.82 3.94
N LYS A 104 -6.07 21.02 3.60
CA LYS A 104 -5.20 22.21 3.52
C LYS A 104 -4.55 22.53 4.86
N GLU A 105 -5.30 22.42 5.96
CA GLU A 105 -4.76 22.61 7.31
C GLU A 105 -3.71 21.55 7.67
N LYS A 106 -3.97 20.27 7.36
CA LYS A 106 -2.98 19.20 7.51
C LYS A 106 -1.74 19.44 6.65
N MET A 107 -1.91 19.94 5.43
CA MET A 107 -0.81 20.17 4.50
C MET A 107 0.01 21.41 4.84
N SER A 108 -0.59 22.41 5.48
CA SER A 108 0.10 23.62 5.95
C SER A 108 1.24 23.31 6.94
N ILE A 109 1.15 22.19 7.67
CA ILE A 109 2.21 21.72 8.55
C ILE A 109 3.42 21.23 7.72
N PHE A 110 3.16 20.56 6.59
CA PHE A 110 4.22 20.03 5.73
C PHE A 110 4.85 21.08 4.81
N GLU A 111 4.11 22.11 4.39
CA GLU A 111 4.63 23.20 3.55
C GLU A 111 5.81 23.97 4.18
N GLY A 112 5.89 24.03 5.52
CA GLY A 112 7.00 24.67 6.24
C GLY A 112 8.09 23.71 6.76
N LEU A 113 7.81 22.41 6.84
CA LEU A 113 8.71 21.40 7.40
C LEU A 113 9.60 20.73 6.34
N SER A 114 9.22 20.72 5.06
CA SER A 114 9.89 19.86 4.06
C SER A 114 11.33 20.25 3.71
N GLU A 115 11.70 21.53 3.75
CA GLU A 115 13.06 21.95 3.40
C GLU A 115 13.98 21.97 4.63
N ALA A 116 13.53 22.61 5.72
CA ALA A 116 14.33 22.71 6.95
C ALA A 116 14.52 21.37 7.68
N GLU A 117 13.48 20.51 7.72
CA GLU A 117 13.61 19.18 8.35
C GLU A 117 14.38 18.20 7.47
N ALA A 118 14.24 18.29 6.13
CA ALA A 118 15.06 17.49 5.21
C ALA A 118 16.54 17.87 5.28
N GLU A 119 16.86 19.16 5.35
CA GLU A 119 18.23 19.65 5.49
C GLU A 119 18.82 19.30 6.87
N ALA A 120 18.05 19.45 7.95
CA ALA A 120 18.47 19.02 9.29
C ALA A 120 18.72 17.50 9.37
N ARG A 121 17.85 16.68 8.77
CA ARG A 121 18.04 15.21 8.72
C ARG A 121 19.24 14.83 7.86
N LYS A 122 19.51 15.55 6.77
CA LYS A 122 20.68 15.30 5.92
C LYS A 122 21.98 15.66 6.63
N ILE A 123 22.04 16.82 7.29
CA ILE A 123 23.19 17.24 8.09
C ILE A 123 23.46 16.26 9.23
N GLU A 124 22.41 15.82 9.94
CA GLU A 124 22.57 14.85 11.03
C GLU A 124 22.99 13.47 10.52
N ALA A 125 22.42 13.01 9.40
CA ALA A 125 22.84 11.75 8.78
C ALA A 125 24.30 11.79 8.30
N GLU A 126 24.75 12.90 7.71
CA GLU A 126 26.14 13.10 7.30
C GLU A 126 27.08 13.16 8.50
N ARG A 127 26.69 13.86 9.58
CA ARG A 127 27.46 13.92 10.83
C ARG A 127 27.59 12.54 11.48
N VAL A 128 26.51 11.79 11.56
CA VAL A 128 26.50 10.42 12.12
C VAL A 128 27.34 9.48 11.25
N ALA A 129 27.23 9.57 9.92
CA ALA A 129 28.03 8.77 9.01
C ALA A 129 29.53 9.11 9.10
N ALA A 130 29.89 10.40 9.22
CA ALA A 130 31.26 10.85 9.40
C ALA A 130 31.84 10.38 10.75
N GLN A 131 31.06 10.51 11.83
CA GLN A 131 31.47 10.04 13.16
C GLN A 131 31.71 8.53 13.17
N LYS A 132 30.80 7.75 12.57
CA LYS A 132 30.94 6.30 12.48
C LYS A 132 32.19 5.88 11.70
N LYS A 133 32.49 6.54 10.58
CA LYS A 133 33.73 6.29 9.83
C LYS A 133 34.98 6.61 10.65
N ALA A 134 34.98 7.74 11.36
CA ALA A 134 36.12 8.14 12.20
C ALA A 134 36.34 7.15 13.36
N ASP A 135 35.25 6.67 13.98
CA ASP A 135 35.34 5.69 15.06
C ASP A 135 35.79 4.30 14.56
N GLU A 136 35.33 3.86 13.38
CA GLU A 136 35.79 2.62 12.73
C GLU A 136 37.27 2.69 12.33
N GLU A 137 37.73 3.83 11.80
CA GLU A 137 39.12 4.04 11.40
C GLU A 137 40.05 4.06 12.63
N ARG A 138 39.67 4.78 13.70
CA ARG A 138 40.42 4.77 14.97
C ARG A 138 40.48 3.36 15.57
N ALA A 139 39.38 2.62 15.58
CA ALA A 139 39.37 1.24 16.08
C ALA A 139 40.28 0.31 15.25
N ARG A 140 40.34 0.51 13.93
CA ARG A 140 41.22 -0.25 13.05
C ARG A 140 42.68 0.09 13.26
N GLU A 141 43.02 1.37 13.45
CA GLU A 141 44.38 1.81 13.75
C GLU A 141 44.85 1.30 15.12
N GLU A 142 44.00 1.36 16.14
CA GLU A 142 44.30 0.82 17.47
C GLU A 142 44.51 -0.70 17.43
N ALA A 143 43.65 -1.43 16.70
CA ALA A 143 43.81 -2.87 16.50
C ALA A 143 45.09 -3.23 15.72
N ALA A 144 45.43 -2.46 14.69
CA ALA A 144 46.66 -2.64 13.93
C ALA A 144 47.91 -2.36 14.79
N ALA A 145 47.90 -1.28 15.57
CA ALA A 145 48.99 -0.95 16.49
C ALA A 145 49.16 -2.01 17.60
N ALA A 146 48.05 -2.52 18.14
CA ALA A 146 48.08 -3.61 19.12
C ALA A 146 48.63 -4.92 18.51
N ALA A 147 48.20 -5.27 17.28
CA ALA A 147 48.72 -6.43 16.57
C ALA A 147 50.21 -6.30 16.25
N GLU A 148 50.67 -5.12 15.82
CA GLU A 148 52.09 -4.86 15.56
C GLU A 148 52.93 -4.91 16.85
N ALA A 149 52.43 -4.36 17.94
CA ALA A 149 53.09 -4.44 19.25
C ALA A 149 53.20 -5.89 19.74
N GLU A 150 52.17 -6.72 19.52
CA GLU A 150 52.20 -8.14 19.86
C GLU A 150 53.14 -8.93 18.93
N GLN A 151 53.21 -8.59 17.64
CA GLN A 151 54.18 -9.18 16.72
C GLN A 151 55.64 -8.85 17.08
N LYS A 152 55.90 -7.67 17.65
CA LYS A 152 57.24 -7.28 18.15
C LYS A 152 57.64 -7.98 19.44
N LYS A 153 56.70 -8.54 20.21
CA LYS A 153 57.06 -9.44 21.31
C LYS A 153 57.68 -10.69 20.72
N GLY A 154 58.89 -11.02 21.19
CA GLY A 154 59.52 -12.31 20.89
C GLY A 154 58.75 -13.47 21.55
N TYR A 155 59.30 -14.66 21.45
CA TYR A 155 58.67 -15.87 22.02
C TYR A 155 58.90 -16.04 23.53
N ASP A 156 59.75 -15.21 24.16
CA ASP A 156 60.01 -15.22 25.60
C ASP A 156 58.89 -14.49 26.37
N THR A 157 57.65 -14.95 26.23
CA THR A 157 56.45 -14.36 26.84
C THR A 157 56.22 -14.79 28.29
N GLY A 158 57.00 -15.77 28.79
CA GLY A 158 56.85 -16.33 30.13
C GLY A 158 55.60 -17.20 30.33
N ILE A 159 54.86 -17.49 29.26
CA ILE A 159 53.67 -18.34 29.30
C ILE A 159 54.08 -19.77 29.66
N THR A 160 53.41 -20.34 30.66
CA THR A 160 53.67 -21.68 31.18
C THR A 160 52.70 -22.72 30.62
N PHE A 161 53.06 -24.00 30.70
CA PHE A 161 52.18 -25.11 30.33
C PHE A 161 50.83 -25.03 31.06
N SER A 162 50.85 -24.77 32.36
CA SER A 162 49.63 -24.73 33.18
C SER A 162 48.66 -23.64 32.75
N GLN A 163 49.14 -22.51 32.23
CA GLN A 163 48.29 -21.43 31.71
C GLN A 163 47.59 -21.85 30.42
N LEU A 164 48.31 -22.51 29.50
CA LEU A 164 47.69 -23.03 28.28
C LEU A 164 46.71 -24.17 28.56
N ALA A 165 47.01 -25.03 29.54
CA ALA A 165 46.15 -26.16 29.89
C ALA A 165 44.88 -25.76 30.65
N ARG A 166 44.95 -24.73 31.50
CA ARG A 166 43.82 -24.33 32.36
C ARG A 166 42.97 -23.20 31.76
N THR A 167 43.57 -22.30 30.99
CA THR A 167 42.91 -21.11 30.45
C THR A 167 43.29 -20.90 28.98
N PRO A 168 43.05 -21.87 28.08
CA PRO A 168 43.56 -21.82 26.71
C PRO A 168 43.07 -20.61 25.91
N ASP A 169 41.83 -20.18 26.11
CA ASP A 169 41.21 -19.08 25.36
C ASP A 169 41.92 -17.74 25.59
N ASP A 170 42.41 -17.50 26.82
CA ASP A 170 43.13 -16.27 27.18
C ASP A 170 44.49 -16.14 26.48
N TYR A 171 45.03 -17.25 25.94
CA TYR A 171 46.34 -17.29 25.31
C TYR A 171 46.28 -17.69 23.83
N LEU A 172 45.08 -17.83 23.26
CA LEU A 172 44.91 -18.13 21.84
C LEU A 172 45.61 -17.07 20.98
N GLY A 173 46.45 -17.52 20.04
CA GLY A 173 47.22 -16.65 19.15
C GLY A 173 48.43 -15.96 19.79
N LYS A 174 48.67 -16.13 21.10
CA LYS A 174 49.88 -15.57 21.75
C LYS A 174 51.10 -16.41 21.44
N LYS A 175 52.25 -15.75 21.28
CA LYS A 175 53.54 -16.42 21.08
C LYS A 175 54.00 -17.15 22.35
N VAL A 176 54.52 -18.35 22.18
CA VAL A 176 54.95 -19.24 23.26
C VAL A 176 56.29 -19.89 22.92
N LYS A 177 57.03 -20.26 23.96
CA LYS A 177 58.30 -20.98 23.88
C LYS A 177 58.28 -22.13 24.87
N PHE A 178 58.52 -23.34 24.38
CA PHE A 178 58.62 -24.53 25.23
C PHE A 178 59.84 -25.36 24.82
N SER A 179 60.50 -25.93 25.82
CA SER A 179 61.56 -26.92 25.62
C SER A 179 61.11 -28.23 26.24
N GLY A 180 61.40 -29.34 25.56
CA GLY A 180 60.99 -30.66 26.03
C GLY A 180 61.48 -31.79 25.14
N ARG A 181 61.07 -32.99 25.53
CA ARG A 181 61.37 -34.24 24.85
C ARG A 181 60.23 -34.66 23.94
N VAL A 182 60.55 -35.08 22.73
CA VAL A 182 59.56 -35.66 21.80
C VAL A 182 59.17 -37.06 22.29
N ILE A 183 57.89 -37.25 22.61
CA ILE A 183 57.32 -38.55 23.03
C ILE A 183 56.79 -39.32 21.82
N GLN A 184 56.28 -38.61 20.82
CA GLN A 184 55.66 -39.22 19.66
C GLN A 184 55.70 -38.27 18.46
N VAL A 185 56.17 -38.78 17.32
CA VAL A 185 56.08 -38.12 16.00
C VAL A 185 54.94 -38.72 15.18
N VAL A 186 54.13 -37.86 14.56
CA VAL A 186 53.13 -38.22 13.56
C VAL A 186 53.37 -37.40 12.30
N GLU A 187 53.82 -38.06 11.24
CA GLU A 187 54.09 -37.43 9.94
C GLU A 187 52.85 -37.48 9.05
N GLY A 188 52.44 -36.31 8.54
CA GLY A 188 51.41 -36.16 7.52
C GLY A 188 51.97 -35.63 6.21
N ASP A 189 51.08 -35.29 5.27
CA ASP A 189 51.45 -34.69 3.99
C ASP A 189 51.72 -33.19 4.19
N GLY A 190 52.99 -32.79 4.26
CA GLY A 190 53.44 -31.40 4.40
C GLY A 190 53.45 -30.83 5.83
N GLU A 191 52.80 -31.50 6.78
CA GLU A 191 52.73 -31.11 8.20
C GLU A 191 53.16 -32.29 9.09
N VAL A 192 53.91 -32.00 10.15
CA VAL A 192 54.35 -32.97 11.15
C VAL A 192 53.80 -32.56 12.50
N THR A 193 53.18 -33.50 13.20
CA THR A 193 52.65 -33.31 14.54
C THR A 193 53.51 -34.03 15.56
N LEU A 194 53.90 -33.35 16.64
CA LEU A 194 54.69 -33.90 17.75
C LEU A 194 53.87 -33.86 19.04
N ARG A 195 54.06 -34.86 19.90
CA ARG A 195 53.72 -34.76 21.32
C ARG A 195 54.99 -34.55 22.11
N ILE A 196 55.06 -33.46 22.85
CA ILE A 196 56.27 -33.07 23.57
C ILE A 196 56.00 -33.04 25.07
N ALA A 197 56.84 -33.72 25.84
CA ALA A 197 56.89 -33.62 27.30
C ALA A 197 57.65 -32.35 27.69
N VAL A 198 56.92 -31.33 28.15
CA VAL A 198 57.52 -30.06 28.57
C VAL A 198 58.38 -30.29 29.80
N LYS A 199 59.65 -29.86 29.75
CA LYS A 199 60.64 -30.07 30.84
C LYS A 199 60.81 -31.54 31.26
N ASP A 200 60.66 -32.48 30.32
CA ASP A 200 60.74 -33.92 30.56
C ASP A 200 59.67 -34.47 31.53
N ASP A 201 58.58 -33.72 31.72
CA ASP A 201 57.42 -34.15 32.52
C ASP A 201 56.35 -34.78 31.61
N TYR A 202 56.16 -36.10 31.74
CA TYR A 202 55.20 -36.87 30.94
C TYR A 202 53.73 -36.54 31.25
N ASP A 203 53.45 -35.85 32.37
CA ASP A 203 52.12 -35.33 32.68
C ASP A 203 51.87 -33.97 31.99
N GLN A 204 52.92 -33.32 31.47
CA GLN A 204 52.86 -32.02 30.79
C GLN A 204 53.09 -32.18 29.29
N VAL A 205 52.11 -32.76 28.61
CA VAL A 205 52.18 -32.99 27.16
C VAL A 205 51.54 -31.83 26.41
N ILE A 206 52.30 -31.24 25.48
CA ILE A 206 51.78 -30.32 24.48
C ILE A 206 51.76 -31.00 23.11
N LEU A 207 50.70 -30.73 22.34
CA LEU A 207 50.63 -31.08 20.94
C LEU A 207 51.20 -29.93 20.11
N VAL A 208 52.07 -30.27 19.17
CA VAL A 208 52.80 -29.32 18.35
C VAL A 208 52.58 -29.68 16.90
N SER A 209 52.16 -28.74 16.06
CA SER A 209 52.15 -28.92 14.60
C SER A 209 53.13 -27.96 13.97
N TYR A 210 53.84 -28.43 12.95
CA TYR A 210 54.75 -27.62 12.16
C TYR A 210 54.84 -28.10 10.72
N SER A 211 55.08 -27.17 9.79
CA SER A 211 55.34 -27.52 8.40
C SER A 211 56.71 -28.18 8.26
N SER A 212 56.80 -29.29 7.55
CA SER A 212 58.07 -30.00 7.32
C SER A 212 59.15 -29.13 6.65
N SER A 213 58.76 -28.01 6.05
CA SER A 213 59.64 -27.02 5.42
C SER A 213 60.47 -26.17 6.39
N ILE A 214 60.09 -26.07 7.68
CA ILE A 214 60.77 -25.19 8.64
C ILE A 214 62.00 -25.84 9.29
N VAL A 215 62.19 -27.15 9.10
CA VAL A 215 63.31 -27.92 9.64
C VAL A 215 64.17 -28.46 8.50
N SER A 216 65.50 -28.42 8.68
CA SER A 216 66.46 -28.99 7.72
C SER A 216 66.75 -30.47 7.94
N GLN A 217 66.28 -31.02 9.06
CA GLN A 217 66.45 -32.42 9.45
C GLN A 217 65.17 -32.97 10.08
N ARG A 218 65.01 -34.29 10.01
CA ARG A 218 63.85 -35.01 10.55
C ARG A 218 63.91 -35.05 12.08
N VAL A 219 62.79 -34.74 12.73
CA VAL A 219 62.61 -34.91 14.19
C VAL A 219 62.24 -36.35 14.48
N LEU A 220 62.87 -36.96 15.48
CA LEU A 220 62.61 -38.33 15.92
C LEU A 220 62.04 -38.37 17.34
N ASP A 221 61.52 -39.53 17.73
CA ASP A 221 61.19 -39.81 19.12
C ASP A 221 62.44 -39.68 20.00
N ASP A 222 62.25 -39.25 21.25
CA ASP A 222 63.29 -38.95 22.24
C ASP A 222 64.21 -37.74 21.97
N ASP A 223 64.02 -37.00 20.87
CA ASP A 223 64.76 -35.76 20.60
C ASP A 223 64.44 -34.68 21.64
N GLN A 224 65.46 -33.93 22.04
CA GLN A 224 65.32 -32.74 22.89
C GLN A 224 65.30 -31.49 22.01
N LEU A 225 64.24 -30.70 22.12
CA LEU A 225 64.08 -29.54 21.24
C LEU A 225 63.39 -28.38 21.94
N THR A 226 63.59 -27.19 21.37
CA THR A 226 62.91 -25.96 21.78
C THR A 226 62.04 -25.46 20.64
N ILE A 227 60.75 -25.34 20.90
CA ILE A 227 59.77 -24.84 19.93
C ILE A 227 59.44 -23.37 20.20
N TYR A 228 59.17 -22.67 19.11
CA TYR A 228 58.72 -21.28 19.09
C TYR A 228 57.50 -21.20 18.19
N GLY A 229 56.36 -20.81 18.74
CA GLY A 229 55.12 -20.83 18.00
C GLY A 229 54.03 -19.97 18.62
N ILE A 230 52.81 -20.13 18.12
CA ILE A 230 51.60 -19.51 18.68
C ILE A 230 50.71 -20.58 19.31
N SER A 231 50.09 -20.26 20.46
CA SER A 231 49.11 -21.17 21.05
C SER A 231 47.85 -21.25 20.19
N ALA A 232 47.40 -22.47 19.91
CA ALA A 232 46.22 -22.79 19.13
C ALA A 232 45.03 -23.26 19.99
N GLY A 233 45.08 -23.00 21.30
CA GLY A 233 44.07 -23.46 22.25
C GLY A 233 44.33 -24.89 22.71
N THR A 234 43.28 -25.72 22.76
CA THR A 234 43.37 -27.14 23.14
C THR A 234 42.95 -28.05 21.99
N TYR A 235 43.50 -29.25 21.97
CA TYR A 235 43.16 -30.30 21.03
C TYR A 235 42.80 -31.58 21.78
N THR A 236 41.66 -32.17 21.42
CA THR A 236 41.16 -33.41 22.00
C THR A 236 41.31 -34.54 20.99
N TYR A 237 41.98 -35.63 21.38
CA TYR A 237 42.12 -36.83 20.57
C TYR A 237 41.79 -38.09 21.37
N GLN A 238 41.45 -39.16 20.66
CA GLN A 238 41.16 -40.45 21.28
C GLN A 238 42.45 -41.25 21.51
N SER A 239 42.66 -41.70 22.74
CA SER A 239 43.74 -42.59 23.15
C SER A 239 43.55 -44.01 22.59
N THR A 240 44.64 -44.75 22.44
CA THR A 240 44.64 -46.17 22.06
C THR A 240 43.90 -47.06 23.07
N MET A 241 43.74 -46.60 24.31
CA MET A 241 42.93 -47.25 25.35
C MET A 241 41.45 -46.82 25.34
N GLY A 242 41.02 -46.02 24.37
CA GLY A 242 39.62 -45.64 24.13
C GLY A 242 39.13 -44.35 24.82
N GLY A 243 39.92 -43.74 25.71
CA GLY A 243 39.56 -42.47 26.37
C GLY A 243 39.97 -41.21 25.59
N ASN A 244 39.23 -40.11 25.72
CA ASN A 244 39.61 -38.81 25.13
C ASN A 244 40.65 -38.09 26.00
N ILE A 245 41.71 -37.57 25.37
CA ILE A 245 42.76 -36.78 26.00
C ILE A 245 42.74 -35.38 25.40
N THR A 246 42.67 -34.36 26.25
CA THR A 246 42.74 -32.94 25.85
C THR A 246 44.07 -32.35 26.28
N VAL A 247 44.84 -31.85 25.33
CA VAL A 247 46.15 -31.23 25.56
C VAL A 247 46.21 -29.84 24.92
N PRO A 248 47.05 -28.93 25.43
CA PRO A 248 47.33 -27.68 24.74
C PRO A 248 47.94 -27.92 23.36
N ALA A 249 47.57 -27.08 22.39
CA ALA A 249 48.09 -27.13 21.03
C ALA A 249 48.92 -25.87 20.71
N VAL A 250 49.99 -26.05 19.94
CA VAL A 250 50.89 -24.99 19.48
C VAL A 250 51.17 -25.16 17.99
N LEU A 251 51.02 -24.09 17.22
CA LEU A 251 51.49 -24.02 15.82
C LEU A 251 52.89 -23.41 15.83
N VAL A 252 53.86 -24.13 15.30
CA VAL A 252 55.28 -23.79 15.45
C VAL A 252 55.84 -23.15 14.19
N ASP A 253 56.52 -22.02 14.41
CA ASP A 253 57.19 -21.24 13.35
C ASP A 253 58.68 -21.58 13.27
N LYS A 254 59.30 -21.97 14.40
CA LYS A 254 60.74 -22.29 14.49
C LYS A 254 60.99 -23.40 15.50
N ILE A 255 61.91 -24.31 15.17
CA ILE A 255 62.41 -25.38 16.06
C ILE A 255 63.92 -25.25 16.18
N ASP A 256 64.44 -25.23 17.41
CA ASP A 256 65.86 -25.37 17.71
C ASP A 256 66.11 -26.79 18.26
N PHE A 257 67.05 -27.51 17.63
CA PHE A 257 67.51 -28.84 18.06
C PHE A 257 68.63 -28.67 19.09
N ASN A 258 68.51 -29.34 20.25
CA ASN A 258 69.46 -29.22 21.37
C ASN A 258 70.44 -30.39 21.44
#